data_AF-A0A3C1WI61-F1
#
_entry.id   AF-A0A3C1WI61-F1
#
_cell.length_a   1.000
_cell.length_b   1.000
_cell.length_c   1.000
_cell.angle_alpha   90.00
_cell.angle_beta   90.00
_cell.angle_gamma   90.00
#
_symmetry.space_group_name_H-M   'P 1'
#
loop_
_entity.id
_entity.type
_entity.pdbx_description
1 polymer ?
#
loop_
_entity_poly.entity_id
_entity_poly.type
_entity_poly.pdbx_seq_one_letter_code
_entity_poly.pdbx_strand_id
1 'polypeptide(L)'
;ERLVGEGPMRQLERLVLLNLTDTKWREHLYEMDYLREGINLRAMGQRDPLAEWQREGFDMFEAMMGSIRDNFVQYVSRLEVVSEEPMPAAPRGLTYSAAEDPVQGSGALAAAAAGFDGEQAALEAFEPEVTQQPVRVEKVPGRNDPCWCGSGKKFKKCHGQEA
;
A
#
# COMPACT_ATOMS: atom_id res chain seq x y z
N GLU A 1 -22.77 10.69 15.09
CA GLU A 1 -24.05 10.24 14.49
C GLU A 1 -24.84 11.36 13.79
N ARG A 2 -25.16 12.50 14.43
CA ARG A 2 -25.99 13.57 13.80
C ARG A 2 -25.48 14.13 12.46
N LEU A 3 -24.17 14.16 12.23
CA LEU A 3 -23.57 14.74 11.02
C LEU A 3 -23.35 13.72 9.88
N VAL A 4 -23.31 12.42 10.20
CA VAL A 4 -22.85 11.34 9.29
C VAL A 4 -24.01 10.39 8.91
N GLY A 5 -25.08 10.37 9.70
CA GLY A 5 -26.16 9.38 9.59
C GLY A 5 -25.78 8.05 10.23
N GLU A 6 -26.79 7.31 10.72
CA GLU A 6 -26.57 6.05 11.47
C GLU A 6 -25.97 4.93 10.59
N GLY A 7 -26.39 4.83 9.32
CA GLY A 7 -25.93 3.79 8.40
C GLY A 7 -24.43 3.87 8.06
N PRO A 8 -23.94 5.02 7.56
CA PRO A 8 -22.52 5.20 7.25
C PRO A 8 -21.63 5.11 8.50
N MET A 9 -22.09 5.64 9.65
CA MET A 9 -21.34 5.55 10.90
C MET A 9 -21.12 4.09 11.34
N ARG A 10 -22.17 3.26 11.31
CA ARG A 10 -22.09 1.82 11.63
C ARG A 10 -21.14 1.06 10.71
N GLN A 11 -21.08 1.44 9.44
CA GLN A 11 -20.16 0.84 8.46
C GLN A 11 -18.72 1.22 8.76
N LEU A 12 -18.46 2.48 9.11
CA LEU A 12 -17.16 2.97 9.53
C LEU A 12 -16.69 2.30 10.82
N GLU A 13 -17.56 2.20 11.84
CA GLU A 13 -17.25 1.48 13.09
C GLU A 13 -16.85 0.03 12.82
N ARG A 14 -17.61 -0.68 11.97
CA ARG A 14 -17.30 -2.06 11.59
C ARG A 14 -15.95 -2.15 10.87
N LEU A 15 -15.68 -1.24 9.93
CA LEU A 15 -14.41 -1.22 9.18
C LEU A 15 -13.22 -0.99 10.11
N VAL A 16 -13.33 -0.01 11.03
CA VAL A 16 -12.30 0.28 12.02
C VAL A 16 -12.07 -0.91 12.93
N LEU A 17 -13.12 -1.52 13.46
CA LEU A 17 -13.00 -2.68 14.35
C LEU A 17 -12.33 -3.86 13.64
N LEU A 18 -12.71 -4.16 12.40
CA LEU A 18 -12.11 -5.25 11.62
C LEU A 18 -10.64 -4.99 11.32
N ASN A 19 -10.28 -3.78 10.90
CA ASN A 19 -8.90 -3.42 10.60
C ASN A 19 -8.00 -3.49 11.85
N LEU A 20 -8.50 -2.98 12.98
CA LEU A 20 -7.80 -3.01 14.25
C LEU A 20 -7.59 -4.44 14.76
N THR A 21 -8.63 -5.27 14.68
CA THR A 21 -8.57 -6.68 15.08
C THR A 21 -7.56 -7.43 14.22
N ASP A 22 -7.58 -7.26 12.90
CA ASP A 22 -6.65 -7.92 11.99
C ASP A 22 -5.19 -7.52 12.25
N THR A 23 -4.93 -6.24 12.47
CA THR A 23 -3.58 -5.73 12.77
C THR A 23 -3.07 -6.30 14.10
N LYS A 24 -3.87 -6.20 15.16
CA LYS A 24 -3.50 -6.68 16.50
C LYS A 24 -3.37 -8.20 16.57
N TRP A 25 -4.20 -8.92 15.83
CA TRP A 25 -4.10 -10.37 15.74
C TRP A 25 -2.81 -10.82 15.05
N ARG A 26 -2.42 -10.16 13.93
CA ARG A 26 -1.15 -10.46 13.27
C ARG A 26 0.05 -10.17 14.19
N GLU A 27 0.04 -9.03 14.88
CA GLU A 27 1.06 -8.71 15.90
C GLU A 27 1.13 -9.79 16.99
N HIS A 28 -0.02 -10.20 17.54
CA HIS A 28 -0.08 -11.25 18.55
C HIS A 28 0.45 -12.60 18.04
N LEU A 29 0.16 -12.99 16.79
CA LEU A 29 0.72 -14.21 16.22
C LEU A 29 2.26 -14.16 16.15
N TYR A 30 2.84 -13.01 15.79
CA TYR A 30 4.29 -12.83 15.81
C TYR A 30 4.86 -12.92 17.23
N GLU A 31 4.19 -12.33 18.22
CA GLU A 31 4.57 -12.43 19.63
C GLU A 31 4.50 -13.88 20.15
N MET A 32 3.47 -14.63 19.75
CA MET A 32 3.30 -16.04 20.12
C MET A 32 4.37 -16.94 19.50
N ASP A 33 4.77 -16.67 18.26
CA ASP A 33 5.88 -17.36 17.61
C ASP A 33 7.21 -17.07 18.31
N TYR A 34 7.47 -15.80 18.67
CA TYR A 34 8.66 -15.42 19.44
C TYR A 34 8.69 -16.07 20.83
N LEU A 35 7.55 -16.07 21.54
CA LEU A 35 7.44 -16.74 22.84
C LEU A 35 7.74 -18.24 22.74
N ARG A 36 7.29 -18.88 21.66
CA ARG A 36 7.52 -20.31 21.41
C ARG A 36 9.01 -20.62 21.20
N GLU A 37 9.76 -19.77 20.51
CA GLU A 37 11.21 -19.94 20.34
C GLU A 37 11.95 -19.83 21.68
N GLY A 38 11.51 -18.92 22.57
CA GLY A 38 12.10 -18.67 23.89
C GLY A 38 11.68 -19.63 25.01
N ILE A 39 10.70 -20.52 24.78
CA ILE A 39 10.15 -21.39 25.83
C ILE A 39 11.17 -22.47 26.28
N ASN A 40 12.05 -22.88 25.38
CA ASN A 40 13.05 -23.93 25.64
C ASN A 40 14.06 -23.54 26.73
N LEU A 41 14.34 -22.24 26.90
CA LEU A 41 15.23 -21.75 27.95
C LEU A 41 14.55 -21.84 29.34
N ARG A 42 13.22 -21.65 29.41
CA ARG A 42 12.45 -21.80 30.65
C ARG A 42 12.31 -23.27 31.08
N ALA A 43 12.30 -24.20 30.11
CA ALA A 43 12.32 -25.64 30.36
C ALA A 43 13.52 -26.09 31.21
N MET A 44 14.65 -25.38 31.12
CA MET A 44 15.84 -25.66 31.92
C MET A 44 15.65 -25.39 33.42
N GLY A 45 14.64 -24.59 33.79
CA GLY A 45 14.29 -24.26 35.17
C GLY A 45 13.36 -25.25 35.87
N GLN A 46 13.17 -26.46 35.32
CA GLN A 46 12.25 -27.49 35.83
C GLN A 46 10.77 -27.06 35.88
N ARG A 47 10.41 -25.96 35.23
CA ARG A 47 9.01 -25.58 35.02
C ARG A 47 8.49 -26.24 33.76
N ASP A 48 7.22 -26.59 33.76
CA ASP A 48 6.55 -27.13 32.58
C ASP A 48 6.50 -26.05 31.48
N PRO A 49 7.19 -26.24 30.34
CA PRO A 49 7.24 -25.24 29.26
C PRO A 49 5.87 -24.96 28.68
N LEU A 50 5.00 -25.97 28.62
CA LEU A 50 3.67 -25.84 28.06
C LEU A 50 2.79 -24.94 28.93
N ALA A 51 2.89 -25.10 30.26
CA ALA A 51 2.13 -24.29 31.21
C ALA A 51 2.54 -22.82 31.17
N GLU A 52 3.85 -22.52 31.09
CA GLU A 52 4.33 -21.14 30.96
C GLU A 52 3.94 -20.52 29.61
N TRP A 53 3.99 -21.29 28.51
CA TRP A 53 3.55 -20.81 27.21
C TRP A 53 2.05 -20.46 27.21
N GLN A 54 1.22 -21.30 27.82
CA GLN A 54 -0.22 -21.04 27.93
C GLN A 54 -0.50 -19.82 28.81
N ARG A 55 0.21 -19.67 29.93
CA ARG A 55 0.03 -18.55 30.85
C ARG A 55 0.45 -17.22 30.22
N GLU A 56 1.70 -17.13 29.76
CA GLU A 56 2.22 -15.91 29.13
C GLU A 56 1.45 -15.58 27.84
N GLY A 57 1.09 -16.60 27.06
CA GLY A 57 0.26 -16.42 25.86
C GLY A 57 -1.12 -15.86 26.16
N PHE A 58 -1.77 -16.33 27.24
CA PHE A 58 -3.06 -15.81 27.68
C PHE A 58 -2.95 -14.36 28.19
N ASP A 59 -1.91 -14.04 28.97
CA ASP A 59 -1.67 -12.68 29.46
C ASP A 59 -1.48 -11.69 28.30
N MET A 60 -0.73 -12.08 27.25
CA MET A 60 -0.57 -11.28 26.03
C MET A 60 -1.90 -11.14 25.26
N PHE A 61 -2.72 -12.19 25.20
CA PHE A 61 -4.04 -12.13 24.57
C PHE A 61 -4.99 -11.17 25.29
N GLU A 62 -5.03 -11.18 26.63
CA GLU A 62 -5.82 -10.23 27.42
C GLU A 62 -5.36 -8.79 27.19
N ALA A 63 -4.05 -8.56 27.16
CA ALA A 63 -3.48 -7.25 26.85
C ALA A 63 -3.85 -6.78 25.43
N MET A 64 -3.77 -7.67 24.43
CA MET A 64 -4.19 -7.38 23.06
C MET A 64 -5.67 -6.99 23.01
N MET A 65 -6.56 -7.77 23.63
CA MET A 65 -8.00 -7.51 23.69
C MET A 65 -8.32 -6.19 24.38
N GLY A 66 -7.60 -5.84 25.46
CA GLY A 66 -7.69 -4.53 26.11
C GLY A 66 -7.31 -3.40 25.16
N SER A 67 -6.17 -3.55 24.47
CA SER A 67 -5.71 -2.54 23.51
C SER A 67 -6.67 -2.35 22.34
N ILE A 68 -7.32 -3.41 21.84
CA ILE A 68 -8.31 -3.30 20.76
C ILE A 68 -9.50 -2.47 21.24
N ARG A 69 -9.96 -2.68 22.47
CA ARG A 69 -11.09 -1.92 23.03
C ARG A 69 -10.75 -0.43 23.19
N ASP A 70 -9.58 -0.13 23.77
CA ASP A 70 -9.16 1.25 24.02
C ASP A 70 -8.92 2.01 22.72
N ASN A 71 -8.23 1.38 21.76
CA ASN A 71 -7.99 1.97 20.44
C ASN A 71 -9.30 2.16 19.68
N PHE A 72 -10.24 1.22 19.73
CA PHE A 72 -11.53 1.37 19.09
C PHE A 72 -12.29 2.60 19.61
N VAL A 73 -12.37 2.77 20.93
CA VAL A 73 -13.02 3.94 21.55
C VAL A 73 -12.28 5.23 21.15
N GLN A 74 -10.94 5.21 21.17
CA GLN A 74 -10.14 6.35 20.75
C GLN A 74 -10.39 6.73 19.29
N TYR A 75 -10.41 5.78 18.37
CA TYR A 75 -10.66 6.02 16.94
C TYR A 75 -12.06 6.57 16.71
N VAL A 76 -13.10 5.95 17.29
CA VAL A 76 -14.49 6.40 17.13
C VAL A 76 -14.66 7.81 17.71
N SER A 77 -13.98 8.13 18.82
CA SER A 77 -14.04 9.45 19.45
C SER A 77 -13.33 10.57 18.67
N ARG A 78 -12.33 10.24 17.86
CA ARG A 78 -11.51 11.19 17.06
C ARG A 78 -11.85 11.20 15.58
N LEU A 79 -12.88 10.47 15.17
CA LEU A 79 -13.26 10.36 13.77
C LEU A 79 -13.87 11.68 13.27
N GLU A 80 -13.07 12.46 12.56
CA GLU A 80 -13.55 13.58 11.75
C GLU A 80 -13.94 13.05 10.37
N VAL A 81 -15.24 13.02 10.08
CA VAL A 81 -15.72 12.63 8.75
C VAL A 81 -15.62 13.84 7.84
N VAL A 82 -14.59 13.85 6.99
CA VAL A 82 -14.50 14.79 5.88
C VAL A 82 -15.43 14.27 4.79
N SER A 83 -16.61 14.87 4.67
CA SER A 83 -17.43 14.71 3.48
C SER A 83 -16.71 15.40 2.33
N GLU A 84 -16.32 14.66 1.29
CA GLU A 84 -15.87 15.25 0.03
C GLU A 84 -17.00 16.13 -0.51
N GLU A 85 -16.82 17.45 -0.44
CA GLU A 85 -17.67 18.35 -1.20
C GLU A 85 -17.48 18.01 -2.69
N PRO A 86 -18.56 17.88 -3.46
CA PRO A 86 -18.44 17.57 -4.88
C PRO A 86 -17.59 18.66 -5.54
N MET A 87 -16.43 18.24 -6.06
CA MET A 87 -15.50 19.11 -6.77
C MET A 87 -16.30 19.96 -7.78
N PRO A 88 -16.17 21.30 -7.76
CA PRO A 88 -16.96 22.14 -8.66
C PRO A 88 -16.67 21.71 -10.09
N ALA A 89 -17.74 21.36 -10.81
CA ALA A 89 -17.64 20.94 -12.20
C ALA A 89 -16.84 22.01 -12.97
N ALA A 90 -15.81 21.57 -13.70
CA ALA A 90 -14.97 22.47 -14.49
C ALA A 90 -15.87 23.40 -15.33
N PRO A 91 -15.63 24.73 -15.32
CA PRO A 91 -16.46 25.67 -16.06
C PRO A 91 -16.44 25.29 -17.54
N ARG A 92 -17.57 24.78 -18.03
CA ARG A 92 -17.77 24.50 -19.46
C ARG A 92 -18.09 25.85 -20.13
N GLY A 93 -17.17 26.31 -20.97
CA GLY A 93 -17.35 27.55 -21.74
C GLY A 93 -16.28 28.62 -21.55
N LEU A 94 -15.02 28.26 -21.22
CA LEU A 94 -13.92 29.22 -21.32
C LEU A 94 -13.57 29.47 -22.79
N THR A 95 -14.03 30.58 -23.34
CA THR A 95 -13.49 31.16 -24.57
C THR A 95 -12.24 31.95 -24.23
N TYR A 96 -11.07 31.44 -24.64
CA TYR A 96 -9.80 32.13 -24.49
C TYR A 96 -9.63 33.12 -25.64
N SER A 97 -9.80 34.41 -25.36
CA SER A 97 -9.45 35.48 -26.31
C SER A 97 -7.94 35.72 -26.23
N ALA A 98 -7.17 34.96 -27.01
CA ALA A 98 -5.79 35.34 -27.29
C ALA A 98 -5.82 36.61 -28.15
N ALA A 99 -5.08 37.65 -27.76
CA ALA A 99 -4.85 38.80 -28.61
C ALA A 99 -4.09 38.32 -29.86
N GLU A 100 -4.74 38.45 -31.01
CA GLU A 100 -4.21 38.19 -32.34
C GLU A 100 -3.22 39.27 -32.77
N ASP A 101 -2.13 39.43 -32.03
CA ASP A 101 -0.99 40.23 -32.46
C ASP A 101 0.24 39.32 -32.61
N PRO A 102 0.73 39.09 -33.84
CA PRO A 102 1.96 38.36 -34.04
C PRO A 102 3.11 39.25 -33.58
N VAL A 103 3.61 39.00 -32.37
CA VAL A 103 4.89 39.57 -31.92
C VAL A 103 5.97 39.15 -32.93
N GLN A 104 6.41 40.11 -33.73
CA GLN A 104 7.54 40.01 -34.66
C GLN A 104 8.80 39.68 -33.86
N GLY A 105 9.06 38.39 -33.65
CA GLY A 105 10.23 37.92 -32.90
C GLY A 105 10.34 36.41 -32.80
N SER A 106 9.24 35.66 -32.92
CA SER A 106 9.23 34.19 -32.86
C SER A 106 9.84 33.50 -34.09
N GLY A 107 10.02 34.21 -35.21
CA GLY A 107 10.72 33.69 -36.40
C GLY A 107 12.24 33.61 -36.26
N ALA A 108 12.84 34.43 -35.37
CA ALA A 108 14.30 34.49 -35.23
C ALA A 108 14.87 33.37 -34.34
N LEU A 109 14.10 32.86 -33.37
CA LEU A 109 14.52 31.70 -32.56
C LEU A 109 14.49 30.38 -33.36
N ALA A 110 13.55 30.23 -34.29
CA ALA A 110 13.47 29.02 -35.11
C ALA A 110 14.63 28.90 -36.11
N ALA A 111 15.18 30.03 -36.58
CA ALA A 111 16.34 30.05 -37.48
C ALA A 111 17.67 29.82 -36.76
N ALA A 112 17.79 30.20 -35.48
CA ALA A 112 19.00 30.00 -34.68
C ALA A 112 19.20 28.54 -34.24
N ALA A 113 18.14 27.73 -34.21
CA ALA A 113 18.20 26.32 -33.81
C ALA A 113 18.70 25.36 -34.92
N ALA A 114 18.87 25.84 -36.15
CA ALA A 114 19.14 24.99 -37.32
C ALA A 114 20.62 24.98 -37.78
N GLY A 115 21.56 25.52 -36.99
CA GLY A 115 22.90 25.84 -37.52
C GLY A 115 24.12 25.68 -36.61
N PHE A 116 24.07 24.92 -35.51
CA PHE A 116 25.27 24.68 -34.69
C PHE A 116 25.43 23.22 -34.28
N ASP A 117 26.21 22.49 -35.09
CA ASP A 117 27.03 21.35 -34.67
C ASP A 117 28.28 21.88 -33.96
N GLY A 118 28.63 21.33 -32.78
CA GLY A 118 29.98 21.48 -32.21
C GLY A 118 30.07 21.73 -30.70
N GLU A 119 30.42 20.67 -29.97
CA GLU A 119 31.43 20.59 -28.89
C GLU A 119 31.35 21.52 -27.65
N GLN A 120 30.90 20.92 -26.54
CA GLN A 120 31.34 21.01 -25.14
C GLN A 120 31.80 22.33 -24.50
N ALA A 121 31.16 22.71 -23.39
CA ALA A 121 31.86 23.04 -22.14
C ALA A 121 30.95 22.89 -20.92
N ALA A 122 31.46 22.22 -19.90
CA ALA A 122 30.81 21.72 -18.71
C ALA A 122 30.44 22.79 -17.67
N LEU A 123 29.32 22.57 -16.97
CA LEU A 123 29.18 22.85 -15.54
C LEU A 123 28.26 21.78 -14.93
N GLU A 124 28.87 20.89 -14.15
CA GLU A 124 28.23 19.80 -13.42
C GLU A 124 27.37 20.35 -12.27
N ALA A 125 26.10 19.93 -12.22
CA ALA A 125 25.29 19.92 -11.01
C ALA A 125 24.84 18.46 -10.79
N PHE A 126 25.42 17.83 -9.77
CA PHE A 126 25.06 16.48 -9.32
C PHE A 126 23.75 16.55 -8.54
N GLU A 127 22.65 16.11 -9.14
CA GLU A 127 21.43 15.66 -8.44
C GLU A 127 21.19 14.19 -8.78
N PRO A 128 21.09 13.29 -7.78
CA PRO A 128 20.83 11.88 -8.06
C PRO A 128 19.33 11.69 -8.38
N GLU A 129 19.02 11.65 -9.67
CA GLU A 129 17.72 11.21 -10.17
C GLU A 129 17.63 9.68 -10.11
N VAL A 130 17.02 9.13 -9.05
CA VAL A 130 16.70 7.70 -8.96
C VAL A 130 15.47 7.42 -9.81
N THR A 131 15.68 7.14 -11.10
CA THR A 131 14.64 6.57 -11.97
C THR A 131 14.42 5.11 -11.62
N GLN A 132 13.39 4.82 -10.81
CA GLN A 132 12.94 3.46 -10.59
C GLN A 132 12.27 2.94 -11.87
N GLN A 133 12.90 1.99 -12.54
CA GLN A 133 12.26 1.27 -13.64
C GLN A 133 11.15 0.35 -13.09
N PRO A 134 9.99 0.25 -13.76
CA PRO A 134 8.90 -0.59 -13.29
C PRO A 134 9.31 -2.07 -13.35
N VAL A 135 9.30 -2.74 -12.19
CA VAL A 135 9.52 -4.18 -12.07
C VAL A 135 8.38 -4.90 -12.78
N ARG A 136 8.70 -5.54 -13.91
CA ARG A 136 7.75 -6.35 -14.68
C ARG A 136 7.62 -7.71 -14.00
N VAL A 137 6.58 -7.90 -13.21
CA VAL A 137 6.25 -9.20 -12.62
C VAL A 137 5.76 -10.10 -13.75
N GLU A 138 6.57 -11.08 -14.15
CA GLU A 138 6.13 -12.14 -15.06
C GLU A 138 5.00 -12.91 -14.38
N LYS A 139 3.83 -12.96 -15.02
CA LYS A 139 2.69 -13.74 -14.53
C LYS A 139 3.06 -15.22 -14.63
N VAL A 140 3.52 -15.80 -13.53
CA VAL A 140 3.67 -17.25 -13.40
C VAL A 140 2.27 -17.86 -13.56
N PRO A 141 2.02 -18.68 -14.59
CA PRO A 141 0.69 -19.26 -14.81
C PRO A 141 0.29 -20.14 -13.63
N GLY A 142 -0.94 -19.98 -13.15
CA GLY A 142 -1.48 -20.81 -12.09
C GLY A 142 -1.54 -22.28 -12.51
N ARG A 143 -1.50 -23.20 -11.53
CA ARG A 143 -1.42 -24.66 -11.76
C ARG A 143 -2.49 -25.21 -12.73
N ASN A 144 -3.65 -24.57 -12.85
CA ASN A 144 -4.74 -24.98 -13.75
C ASN A 144 -4.91 -24.10 -15.01
N ASP A 145 -4.11 -23.04 -15.18
CA ASP A 145 -4.19 -22.10 -16.31
C ASP A 145 -3.71 -22.75 -17.61
N PRO A 146 -4.11 -22.23 -18.78
CA PRO A 146 -3.58 -22.67 -20.06
C PRO A 146 -2.06 -22.54 -20.07
N CYS A 147 -1.37 -23.61 -20.48
CA CYS A 147 0.08 -23.62 -20.52
C CYS A 147 0.59 -22.64 -21.61
N TRP A 148 1.60 -21.85 -21.26
CA TRP A 148 2.19 -20.83 -22.13
C TRP A 148 2.83 -21.40 -23.42
N CYS A 149 3.08 -22.70 -23.50
CA CYS A 149 3.64 -23.38 -24.67
C CYS A 149 2.64 -23.59 -25.83
N GLY A 150 1.40 -23.11 -25.70
CA GLY A 150 0.38 -23.21 -26.77
C GLY A 150 -0.20 -24.62 -26.98
N SER A 151 0.11 -25.58 -26.11
CA SER A 151 -0.32 -26.99 -26.24
C SER A 151 -1.82 -27.23 -25.97
N GLY A 152 -2.57 -26.20 -25.58
CA GLY A 152 -3.99 -26.32 -25.19
C GLY A 152 -4.25 -27.09 -23.88
N LYS A 153 -3.20 -27.60 -23.21
CA LYS A 153 -3.29 -28.34 -21.94
C LYS A 153 -3.14 -27.38 -20.74
N LYS A 154 -3.72 -27.75 -19.60
CA LYS A 154 -3.52 -27.03 -18.32
C LYS A 154 -2.05 -27.13 -17.89
N PHE A 155 -1.52 -26.09 -17.23
CA PHE A 155 -0.11 -25.97 -16.82
C PHE A 155 0.40 -27.23 -16.08
N LYS A 156 -0.33 -27.73 -15.07
CA LYS A 156 0.01 -28.96 -14.34
C LYS A 156 0.09 -30.26 -15.17
N LYS A 157 -0.46 -30.26 -16.39
CA LYS A 157 -0.45 -31.42 -17.30
C LYS A 157 0.56 -31.24 -18.46
N CYS A 158 1.38 -30.20 -18.38
CA CYS A 158 2.40 -29.89 -19.35
C CYS A 158 3.66 -29.46 -18.59
N HIS A 159 4.02 -28.18 -18.58
CA HIS A 159 5.27 -27.69 -17.98
C HIS A 159 5.28 -27.65 -16.43
N GLY A 160 4.16 -27.97 -15.77
CA GLY A 160 4.05 -28.07 -14.31
C GLY A 160 3.86 -29.50 -13.79
N GLN A 161 4.32 -30.53 -14.53
CA GLN A 161 4.24 -31.93 -14.09
C GLN A 161 5.34 -32.35 -13.12
N GLU A 162 6.44 -31.59 -13.03
CA GLU A 162 7.60 -31.88 -12.16
C GLU A 162 7.89 -30.77 -11.14
N ALA A 163 6.90 -29.91 -10.86
CA ALA A 163 6.94 -28.87 -9.83
C ALA A 163 5.93 -29.15 -8.71
#